data_AF-A0A2I0MDB9-F1
#
_entry.id   AF-A0A2I0MDB9-F1
#
_cell.length_a   1.000
_cell.length_b   1.000
_cell.length_c   1.000
_cell.angle_alpha   90.00
_cell.angle_beta   90.00
_cell.angle_gamma   90.00
#
_symmetry.space_group_name_H-M   'P 1'
#
loop_
_entity.id
_entity.type
_entity.pdbx_description
1 polymer ?
#
loop_
_entity_poly.entity_id
_entity_poly.type
_entity_poly.pdbx_seq_one_letter_code
_entity_poly.pdbx_strand_id
1 'polypeptide(L)'
;MNSSFFHILKTKKELIPLVGIVSSAAAGALAFCAYSLFSKSDVIINKSGNPEPWENVDPTKPQKLLTVHQKWKPIEELENVRKLTK
;
A
#
# COMPACT_ATOMS: atom_id res chain seq x y z
N MET A 1 30.16 13.22 3.61
CA MET A 1 30.06 12.73 2.22
C MET A 1 28.97 13.42 1.36
N ASN A 2 28.38 14.56 1.77
CA ASN A 2 27.22 15.13 1.07
C ASN A 2 27.52 16.37 0.22
N SER A 3 28.58 17.12 0.52
CA SER A 3 28.87 18.38 -0.18
C SER A 3 29.20 18.18 -1.67
N SER A 4 29.75 17.02 -2.05
CA SER A 4 30.13 16.72 -3.43
C SER A 4 28.93 16.48 -4.34
N PHE A 5 27.90 15.75 -3.88
CA PHE A 5 26.70 15.46 -4.68
C PHE A 5 25.85 16.72 -4.89
N PHE A 6 25.62 17.51 -3.84
CA PHE A 6 24.92 18.79 -3.98
C PHE A 6 25.69 19.80 -4.83
N HIS A 7 27.02 19.77 -4.80
CA HIS A 7 27.85 20.58 -5.70
C HIS A 7 27.67 20.17 -7.17
N ILE A 8 27.63 18.86 -7.46
CA ILE A 8 27.35 18.33 -8.81
C ILE A 8 25.98 18.81 -9.31
N LEU A 9 24.93 18.72 -8.49
CA LEU A 9 23.58 19.17 -8.86
C LEU A 9 23.51 20.69 -9.09
N LYS A 10 24.23 21.49 -8.29
CA LYS A 10 24.31 22.95 -8.51
C LYS A 10 25.07 23.31 -9.79
N THR A 11 26.10 22.54 -10.12
CA THR A 11 26.94 22.74 -11.31
C THR A 11 26.23 22.26 -12.58
N LYS A 12 25.45 21.19 -12.50
CA LYS A 12 24.75 20.55 -13.61
C LYS A 12 23.24 20.51 -13.34
N LYS A 13 22.57 21.65 -13.57
CA LYS A 13 21.14 21.82 -13.25
C LYS A 13 20.19 20.90 -14.03
N GLU A 14 20.61 20.42 -15.19
CA GLU A 14 19.87 19.44 -16.01
C GLU A 14 19.65 18.10 -15.28
N LEU A 15 20.51 17.76 -14.32
CA LEU A 15 20.38 16.54 -13.52
C LEU A 15 19.31 16.62 -12.43
N ILE A 16 18.88 17.83 -12.05
CA ILE A 16 17.89 18.05 -10.98
C ILE A 16 16.57 17.34 -11.30
N PRO A 17 15.91 17.55 -12.47
CA PRO A 17 14.67 16.86 -12.78
C PRO A 17 14.85 15.34 -12.85
N LEU A 18 15.98 14.86 -13.39
CA LEU A 18 16.27 13.42 -13.47
C LEU A 18 16.36 12.78 -12.09
N VAL A 19 17.17 13.35 -11.19
CA VAL A 19 17.30 12.88 -9.82
C VAL A 19 15.97 13.00 -9.07
N GLY A 20 15.21 14.08 -9.29
CA GLY A 20 13.88 14.25 -8.70
C GLY A 20 12.92 13.12 -9.06
N ILE A 21 12.82 12.76 -10.34
CA ILE A 21 11.93 11.68 -10.80
C ILE A 21 12.38 10.32 -10.28
N VAL A 22 13.68 10.00 -10.40
CA VAL A 22 14.22 8.69 -9.97
C VAL A 22 14.07 8.51 -8.46
N SER A 23 14.40 9.55 -7.67
CA SER A 23 14.23 9.50 -6.22
C SER A 23 12.77 9.38 -5.81
N SER A 24 11.86 10.10 -6.45
CA SER A 24 10.42 10.00 -6.21
C SER A 24 9.90 8.61 -6.54
N ALA A 25 10.34 8.02 -7.65
CA ALA A 25 9.96 6.68 -8.05
C ALA A 25 10.47 5.62 -7.05
N ALA A 26 11.74 5.72 -6.64
CA ALA A 26 12.33 4.80 -5.66
C ALA A 26 11.63 4.91 -4.29
N ALA A 27 11.39 6.13 -3.80
CA ALA A 27 10.67 6.37 -2.57
C ALA A 27 9.22 5.86 -2.64
N GLY A 28 8.52 6.12 -3.74
CA GLY A 28 7.16 5.64 -3.97
C GLY A 28 7.07 4.11 -4.01
N ALA A 29 8.03 3.45 -4.67
CA ALA A 29 8.10 1.99 -4.70
C ALA A 29 8.30 1.40 -3.31
N LEU A 30 9.24 1.94 -2.52
CA LEU A 30 9.47 1.48 -1.14
C LEU A 30 8.26 1.72 -0.25
N ALA A 31 7.63 2.89 -0.35
CA ALA A 31 6.42 3.22 0.40
C ALA A 31 5.27 2.27 0.05
N PHE A 32 5.08 1.97 -1.25
CA PHE A 32 4.06 1.04 -1.69
C PHE A 32 4.34 -0.40 -1.22
N CYS A 33 5.60 -0.86 -1.29
CA CYS A 33 5.98 -2.17 -0.75
C CYS A 33 5.62 -2.27 0.75
N ALA A 34 6.00 -1.28 1.56
CA ALA A 34 5.66 -1.25 2.98
C ALA A 34 4.14 -1.23 3.20
N TYR A 35 3.41 -0.35 2.51
CA TYR A 35 1.95 -0.29 2.58
C TYR A 35 1.30 -1.63 2.18
N SER A 36 1.75 -2.24 1.09
CA SER A 36 1.19 -3.49 0.59
C SER A 36 1.41 -4.63 1.59
N LEU A 37 2.60 -4.71 2.18
CA LEU A 37 2.95 -5.74 3.15
C LEU A 37 2.10 -5.62 4.42
N PHE A 38 1.93 -4.41 4.96
CA PHE A 38 1.28 -4.24 6.28
C PHE A 38 -0.22 -3.98 6.23
N SER A 39 -0.75 -3.47 5.12
CA SER A 39 -2.16 -3.03 5.04
C SER A 39 -3.03 -3.91 4.14
N LYS A 40 -2.46 -4.84 3.36
CA LYS A 40 -3.24 -5.75 2.50
C LYS A 40 -3.43 -7.11 3.15
N SER A 41 -4.69 -7.55 3.17
CA SER A 41 -5.09 -8.88 3.66
C SER A 41 -4.61 -10.03 2.76
N ASP A 42 -4.26 -9.75 1.50
CA ASP A 42 -3.77 -10.78 0.58
C ASP A 42 -2.35 -11.25 0.95
N VAL A 43 -1.62 -10.47 1.75
CA VAL A 43 -0.27 -10.81 2.17
C VAL A 43 -0.31 -11.53 3.52
N ILE A 44 -0.07 -12.83 3.48
CA ILE A 44 -0.06 -13.67 4.69
C ILE A 44 1.29 -13.52 5.39
N ILE A 45 1.35 -12.66 6.40
CA ILE A 45 2.52 -12.54 7.28
C ILE A 45 2.52 -13.64 8.36
N ASN A 46 1.36 -13.93 8.95
CA ASN A 46 1.22 -14.91 10.02
C ASN A 46 0.22 -16.02 9.64
N LYS A 47 0.74 -17.10 9.07
CA LYS A 47 -0.07 -18.25 8.65
C LYS A 47 -0.62 -19.08 9.83
N SER A 48 0.02 -19.03 11.00
CA SER A 48 -0.38 -19.84 12.16
C SER A 48 -1.54 -19.21 12.93
N GLY A 49 -1.49 -17.89 13.16
CA GLY A 49 -2.52 -17.18 13.92
C GLY A 49 -3.70 -16.66 13.09
N ASN A 50 -3.53 -16.52 11.77
CA ASN A 50 -4.56 -16.01 10.86
C ASN A 50 -4.36 -16.60 9.45
N PRO A 51 -4.73 -17.88 9.23
CA PRO A 51 -4.49 -18.57 7.96
C PRO A 51 -5.23 -17.95 6.77
N GLU A 52 -6.33 -17.23 7.01
CA GLU A 52 -7.19 -16.62 5.99
C GLU A 52 -7.43 -15.12 6.29
N PRO A 53 -6.42 -14.25 6.09
CA PRO A 53 -6.55 -12.84 6.49
C PRO A 53 -7.61 -12.07 5.70
N TRP A 54 -7.94 -12.50 4.47
CA TRP A 54 -9.00 -11.92 3.65
C TRP A 54 -10.42 -12.11 4.24
N GLU A 55 -10.63 -13.13 5.08
CA GLU A 55 -11.93 -13.34 5.74
C GLU A 55 -12.22 -12.27 6.80
N ASN A 56 -11.18 -11.70 7.40
CA ASN A 56 -11.27 -10.75 8.52
C ASN A 56 -11.25 -9.28 8.07
N VAL A 57 -11.52 -9.00 6.79
CA VAL A 57 -11.57 -7.65 6.24
C VAL A 57 -12.85 -6.93 6.65
N ASP A 58 -12.72 -5.71 7.15
CA ASP A 58 -13.85 -4.86 7.54
C ASP A 58 -14.54 -4.25 6.30
N PRO A 59 -15.80 -4.65 5.99
CA PRO A 59 -16.52 -4.19 4.80
C PRO A 59 -17.01 -2.74 4.92
N THR A 60 -16.96 -2.13 6.10
CA THR A 60 -17.39 -0.74 6.34
C THR A 60 -16.29 0.28 6.06
N LYS A 61 -15.05 -0.19 5.89
CA LYS A 61 -13.88 0.67 5.69
C LYS A 61 -13.37 0.59 4.25
N PRO A 62 -12.79 1.69 3.75
CA PRO A 62 -12.13 1.70 2.46
C PRO A 62 -10.91 0.77 2.44
N GLN A 63 -10.88 -0.13 1.46
CA GLN A 63 -9.81 -1.13 1.31
C GLN A 63 -8.68 -0.69 0.36
N LYS A 64 -8.86 0.41 -0.38
CA LYS A 64 -7.88 0.94 -1.33
C LYS A 64 -7.23 2.20 -0.78
N LEU A 65 -5.99 2.46 -1.20
CA LEU A 65 -5.23 3.65 -0.80
C LEU A 65 -5.96 4.94 -1.23
N LEU A 66 -6.60 4.88 -2.40
CA LEU A 66 -7.44 5.95 -2.94
C LEU A 66 -8.80 5.35 -3.28
N THR A 67 -9.86 6.02 -2.83
CA THR A 67 -11.24 5.63 -3.12
C THR A 67 -11.99 6.86 -3.62
N VAL A 68 -12.78 6.69 -4.68
CA VAL A 68 -13.57 7.77 -5.28
C VAL A 68 -15.01 7.29 -5.38
N HIS A 69 -15.91 7.94 -4.66
CA HIS A 69 -17.36 7.66 -4.66
C HIS A 69 -17.74 6.17 -4.40
N GLN A 70 -16.92 5.42 -3.67
CA GLN A 70 -17.22 4.02 -3.34
C GLN A 70 -18.07 3.91 -2.08
N LYS A 71 -19.05 3.01 -2.08
CA LYS A 71 -19.87 2.67 -0.90
C LYS A 71 -19.29 1.44 -0.22
N TRP A 72 -19.08 1.53 1.08
CA TRP A 72 -18.55 0.44 1.92
C TRP A 72 -19.66 -0.08 2.80
N LYS A 73 -20.27 -1.19 2.37
CA LYS A 73 -21.36 -1.86 3.08
C LYS A 73 -21.13 -3.36 3.03
N PRO A 74 -21.47 -4.09 4.12
CA PRO A 74 -21.45 -5.54 4.09
C PRO A 74 -22.42 -6.08 3.06
N ILE A 75 -22.08 -7.25 2.53
CA ILE A 75 -22.90 -8.00 1.58
C ILE A 75 -23.74 -8.98 2.42
N GLU A 76 -25.06 -8.80 2.43
CA GLU A 76 -25.96 -9.57 3.29
C GLU A 76 -25.90 -11.07 2.98
N GLU A 77 -25.79 -11.43 1.69
CA GLU A 77 -25.67 -12.83 1.26
C GLU A 77 -24.40 -13.48 1.82
N LEU A 78 -23.28 -12.74 1.80
CA LEU A 78 -22.00 -13.22 2.35
C LEU A 78 -22.09 -13.41 3.86
N GLU A 79 -22.73 -12.50 4.58
CA GLU A 79 -22.93 -12.63 6.03
C GLU A 79 -23.81 -13.84 6.37
N ASN A 80 -24.87 -14.07 5.61
CA ASN A 80 -25.75 -15.22 5.81
C ASN A 80 -24.99 -16.53 5.59
N VAL A 81 -24.19 -16.65 4.53
CA VAL A 81 -23.36 -17.83 4.28
C VAL A 81 -22.33 -18.05 5.40
N ARG A 82 -21.69 -16.98 5.89
CA ARG A 82 -20.76 -17.06 7.03
C ARG A 82 -21.42 -17.56 8.31
N LYS A 83 -22.65 -17.11 8.60
CA LYS A 83 -23.43 -17.58 9.76
C LYS A 83 -23.81 -19.05 9.68
N LEU A 84 -23.95 -19.60 8.47
CA LEU A 84 -24.28 -21.01 8.26
C LEU A 84 -23.05 -21.93 8.32
N THR A 85 -21.86 -21.37 8.09
CA THR A 85 -20.60 -22.13 7.97
C THR A 85 -19.77 -22.13 9.26
N LYS A 86 -19.91 -21.11 10.12
CA LYS A 86 -19.30 -21.04 11.46
C LYS A 86 -20.18 -21.69 12.50
#